data_AF-A0A930E6X5-F1
#
_entry.id   AF-A0A930E6X5-F1
#
_cell.length_a   1.000
_cell.length_b   1.000
_cell.length_c   1.000
_cell.angle_alpha   90.00
_cell.angle_beta   90.00
_cell.angle_gamma   90.00
#
_symmetry.space_group_name_H-M   'P 1'
#
loop_
_entity.id
_entity.type
_entity.pdbx_description
1 polymer ?
#
loop_
_entity_poly.entity_id
_entity_poly.type
_entity_poly.pdbx_seq_one_letter_code
_entity_poly.pdbx_strand_id
1 'polypeptide(L)'
;MKNKIIHEFLGEINGVEFNHKETYNITASVLNGLEKSFNIEIEDKAFTEKLRSEIGEAFNWCGPSEFQDYLSDFIYNIDQIENLNEDELFSKYADYFNNLNNLIREYLLKSTKNENGILL
;
A
#
# COMPACT_ATOMS: atom_id res chain seq x y z
N MET A 1 13.43 -5.28 40.32
CA MET A 1 13.12 -5.49 38.89
C MET A 1 12.85 -4.13 38.27
N LYS A 2 13.59 -3.72 37.23
CA LYS A 2 13.26 -2.49 36.48
C LYS A 2 12.11 -2.83 35.54
N ASN A 3 10.95 -2.21 35.71
CA ASN A 3 9.89 -2.24 34.71
C ASN A 3 10.48 -1.61 33.44
N LYS A 4 10.67 -2.43 32.40
CA LYS A 4 11.06 -1.94 31.07
C LYS A 4 9.81 -1.23 30.54
N ILE A 5 9.84 0.09 30.46
CA ILE A 5 8.79 0.84 29.76
C ILE A 5 8.94 0.44 28.28
N ILE A 6 8.03 -0.40 27.81
CA ILE A 6 7.89 -0.68 26.39
C ILE A 6 7.07 0.49 25.85
N HIS A 7 7.70 1.39 25.11
CA HIS A 7 6.96 2.37 24.32
C HIS A 7 6.36 1.64 23.14
N GLU A 8 5.08 1.28 23.26
CA GLU A 8 4.31 0.78 22.12
C GLU A 8 4.18 1.94 21.13
N PHE A 9 4.49 1.65 19.87
CA PHE A 9 4.30 2.62 18.79
C PHE A 9 2.80 2.87 18.63
N LEU A 10 2.40 4.13 18.45
CA LEU A 10 1.03 4.53 18.13
C LEU A 10 1.10 5.49 16.96
N GLY A 11 0.49 5.09 15.83
CA GLY A 11 0.37 5.91 14.63
C GLY A 11 -1.06 5.87 14.10
N GLU A 12 -1.41 6.84 13.25
CA GLU A 12 -2.73 6.91 12.62
C GLU A 12 -2.58 7.35 11.16
N ILE A 13 -3.33 6.71 10.25
CA ILE A 13 -3.45 7.11 8.85
C ILE A 13 -4.94 7.06 8.48
N ASN A 14 -5.52 8.14 7.97
CA ASN A 14 -6.93 8.19 7.55
C ASN A 14 -7.92 7.67 8.61
N GLY A 15 -7.67 7.97 9.90
CA GLY A 15 -8.49 7.48 11.00
C GLY A 15 -8.32 5.99 11.35
N VAL A 16 -7.28 5.33 10.80
CA VAL A 16 -6.90 3.94 11.10
C VAL A 16 -5.71 3.93 12.02
N GLU A 17 -5.86 3.31 13.19
CA GLU A 17 -4.79 3.19 14.20
C GLU A 17 -3.79 2.08 13.86
N PHE A 18 -2.53 2.30 14.22
CA PHE A 18 -1.43 1.36 14.07
C PHE A 18 -0.66 1.25 15.38
N ASN A 19 -0.48 0.02 15.84
CA ASN A 19 0.33 -0.32 17.01
C ASN A 19 1.70 -0.94 16.63
N HIS A 20 1.94 -1.17 15.33
CA HIS A 20 3.19 -1.69 14.78
C HIS A 20 3.80 -0.67 13.81
N LYS A 21 5.04 -0.25 14.10
CA LYS A 21 5.74 0.80 13.36
C LYS A 21 6.03 0.41 11.92
N GLU A 22 6.37 -0.86 11.69
CA GLU A 22 6.66 -1.41 10.38
C GLU A 22 5.43 -1.33 9.46
N THR A 23 4.29 -1.88 9.90
CA THR A 23 3.04 -1.83 9.13
C THR A 23 2.58 -0.39 8.87
N TYR A 24 2.75 0.51 9.84
CA TYR A 24 2.47 1.94 9.66
C TYR A 24 3.32 2.56 8.56
N ASN A 25 4.64 2.43 8.64
CA ASN A 25 5.55 3.04 7.67
C ASN A 25 5.30 2.52 6.25
N ILE A 26 5.01 1.23 6.12
CA ILE A 26 4.75 0.59 4.83
C ILE A 26 3.44 1.08 4.26
N THR A 27 2.36 1.10 5.06
CA THR A 27 1.06 1.62 4.62
C THR A 27 1.17 3.08 4.17
N ALA A 28 1.86 3.91 4.96
CA ALA A 28 2.12 5.31 4.60
C ALA A 28 2.92 5.45 3.30
N SER A 29 3.92 4.59 3.07
CA SER A 29 4.75 4.63 1.86
C SER A 29 3.97 4.24 0.62
N VAL A 30 3.13 3.20 0.71
CA VAL A 30 2.25 2.78 -0.39
C VAL A 30 1.26 3.89 -0.72
N LEU A 31 0.57 4.45 0.28
CA LEU A 31 -0.40 5.53 0.06
C LEU A 31 0.26 6.75 -0.61
N ASN A 32 1.38 7.22 -0.05
CA ASN A 32 2.12 8.35 -0.61
C ASN A 32 2.60 8.10 -2.05
N GLY A 33 3.04 6.88 -2.35
CA GLY A 33 3.40 6.47 -3.72
C GLY A 33 2.21 6.58 -4.67
N LEU A 34 1.05 6.04 -4.27
CA LEU A 34 -0.17 6.12 -5.08
C LEU A 34 -0.65 7.57 -5.28
N GLU A 35 -0.70 8.36 -4.22
CA GLU A 35 -1.12 9.76 -4.28
C GLU A 35 -0.25 10.58 -5.24
N LYS A 36 1.07 10.39 -5.18
CA LYS A 36 2.02 11.07 -6.08
C LYS A 36 1.87 10.62 -7.52
N SER A 37 1.89 9.31 -7.77
CA SER A 37 1.89 8.79 -9.14
C SER A 37 0.59 9.06 -9.87
N PHE A 38 -0.54 9.06 -9.15
CA PHE A 38 -1.86 9.29 -9.75
C PHE A 38 -2.39 10.71 -9.55
N ASN A 39 -1.65 11.56 -8.84
CA ASN A 39 -2.07 12.91 -8.46
C ASN A 39 -3.48 12.92 -7.83
N ILE A 40 -3.68 12.02 -6.88
CA ILE A 40 -4.93 11.85 -6.10
C ILE A 40 -4.66 12.07 -4.62
N GLU A 41 -5.72 12.29 -3.85
CA GLU A 41 -5.69 12.30 -2.38
C GLU A 41 -6.46 11.08 -1.88
N ILE A 42 -5.88 10.30 -0.97
CA ILE A 42 -6.48 9.09 -0.42
C ILE A 42 -6.79 9.32 1.06
N GLU A 43 -8.02 9.70 1.36
CA GLU A 43 -8.53 9.85 2.74
C GLU A 43 -9.47 8.69 3.16
N ASP A 44 -9.67 7.69 2.30
CA ASP A 44 -10.62 6.60 2.53
C ASP A 44 -10.14 5.68 3.67
N LYS A 45 -10.81 5.79 4.83
CA LYS A 45 -10.58 4.95 6.00
C LYS A 45 -10.75 3.46 5.70
N ALA A 46 -11.81 3.07 5.00
CA ALA A 46 -12.10 1.66 4.73
C ALA A 46 -11.07 1.04 3.79
N PHE A 47 -10.62 1.80 2.78
CA PHE A 47 -9.48 1.40 1.95
C PHE A 47 -8.21 1.26 2.78
N THR A 48 -7.92 2.23 3.64
CA THR A 48 -6.73 2.23 4.50
C THR A 48 -6.72 1.05 5.49
N GLU A 49 -7.88 0.69 6.05
CA GLU A 49 -8.03 -0.48 6.93
C GLU A 49 -7.72 -1.79 6.18
N LYS A 50 -8.25 -1.95 4.96
CA LYS A 50 -8.00 -3.11 4.12
C LYS A 50 -6.53 -3.18 3.70
N LEU A 51 -5.97 -2.06 3.26
CA LEU A 51 -4.57 -1.97 2.85
C LEU A 51 -3.63 -2.40 3.98
N ARG A 52 -3.87 -1.89 5.20
CA ARG A 52 -3.15 -2.32 6.40
C ARG A 52 -3.24 -3.83 6.63
N SER A 53 -4.43 -4.42 6.48
CA SER A 53 -4.65 -5.86 6.68
C SER A 53 -3.84 -6.68 5.67
N GLU A 54 -3.94 -6.34 4.38
CA GLU A 54 -3.23 -7.04 3.30
C GLU A 54 -1.71 -6.92 3.46
N ILE A 55 -1.20 -5.74 3.83
CA ILE A 55 0.23 -5.53 4.16
C ILE A 55 0.65 -6.42 5.33
N GLY A 56 -0.19 -6.53 6.36
CA GLY A 56 0.08 -7.38 7.52
C GLY A 56 0.13 -8.86 7.18
N GLU A 57 -0.81 -9.34 6.35
CA GLU A 57 -0.85 -10.72 5.86
C GLU A 57 0.35 -11.04 4.99
N ALA A 58 0.66 -10.14 4.04
CA ALA A 58 1.80 -10.22 3.16
C ALA A 58 3.14 -10.29 3.93
N PHE A 59 3.33 -9.39 4.88
CA PHE A 59 4.51 -9.36 5.75
C PHE A 59 4.67 -10.65 6.57
N ASN A 60 3.57 -11.18 7.11
CA ASN A 60 3.59 -12.42 7.88
C ASN A 60 3.92 -13.65 7.02
N TRP A 61 3.59 -13.62 5.73
CA TRP A 61 3.77 -14.74 4.83
C TRP A 61 5.20 -14.85 4.27
N CYS A 62 5.78 -13.76 3.75
CA CYS A 62 7.12 -13.79 3.13
C CYS A 62 8.24 -13.35 4.10
N GLY A 63 7.89 -12.76 5.24
CA GLY A 63 8.85 -12.24 6.22
C GLY A 63 9.54 -10.94 5.77
N PRO A 64 10.37 -10.33 6.65
CA PRO A 64 10.78 -8.94 6.49
C PRO A 64 11.65 -8.64 5.26
N SER A 65 12.55 -9.56 4.90
CA SER A 65 13.50 -9.34 3.80
C SER A 65 12.78 -9.39 2.44
N GLU A 66 12.01 -10.45 2.20
CA GLU A 66 11.27 -10.61 0.95
C GLU A 66 10.18 -9.55 0.80
N PHE A 67 9.55 -9.13 1.91
CA PHE A 67 8.57 -8.06 1.89
C PHE A 67 9.20 -6.71 1.54
N GLN A 68 10.41 -6.42 2.03
CA GLN A 68 11.11 -5.19 1.72
C GLN A 68 11.53 -5.11 0.25
N ASP A 69 11.98 -6.22 -0.33
CA ASP A 69 12.31 -6.31 -1.77
C ASP A 69 11.04 -6.11 -2.62
N TYR A 70 9.94 -6.78 -2.26
CA TYR A 70 8.64 -6.59 -2.91
C TYR A 70 8.17 -5.14 -2.85
N LEU A 71 8.20 -4.51 -1.68
CA LEU A 71 7.78 -3.12 -1.51
C LEU A 71 8.64 -2.14 -2.28
N SER A 72 9.96 -2.37 -2.32
CA SER A 72 10.89 -1.51 -3.04
C SER A 72 10.63 -1.58 -4.53
N ASP A 73 10.45 -2.79 -5.09
CA ASP A 73 10.08 -2.94 -6.49
C ASP A 73 8.66 -2.41 -6.76
N PHE A 74 7.71 -2.57 -5.85
CA PHE A 74 6.35 -2.07 -5.99
C PHE A 74 6.30 -0.54 -6.03
N ILE A 75 6.97 0.13 -5.09
CA ILE A 75 7.07 1.60 -5.05
C ILE A 75 7.82 2.10 -6.29
N TYR A 76 8.92 1.43 -6.68
CA TYR A 76 9.64 1.77 -7.91
C TYR A 76 8.74 1.66 -9.13
N ASN A 77 8.01 0.54 -9.28
CA ASN A 77 7.10 0.34 -10.39
C ASN A 77 5.97 1.38 -10.39
N ILE A 78 5.47 1.80 -9.22
CA ILE A 78 4.48 2.88 -9.09
C ILE A 78 5.03 4.23 -9.53
N ASP A 79 6.26 4.57 -9.16
CA ASP A 79 6.91 5.83 -9.52
C ASP A 79 7.23 5.92 -11.02
N GLN A 80 7.35 4.77 -11.70
CA GLN A 80 7.58 4.70 -13.15
C GLN A 80 6.29 4.69 -14.01
N ILE A 81 5.11 4.83 -13.41
CA ILE A 81 3.81 4.88 -14.12
C ILE A 81 3.63 6.26 -14.77
N GLU A 82 4.42 6.59 -15.79
CA GLU A 82 4.12 7.73 -16.67
C GLU A 82 3.02 7.39 -17.70
N ASN A 83 2.66 6.11 -17.86
CA ASN A 83 1.56 5.67 -18.73
C ASN A 83 0.97 4.36 -18.17
N LEU A 84 -0.31 4.38 -17.81
CA LEU A 84 -1.04 3.23 -17.25
C LEU A 84 -1.09 2.04 -18.23
N ASN A 85 -0.12 1.11 -18.12
CA ASN A 85 -0.30 -0.25 -18.62
C ASN A 85 -0.62 -1.15 -17.42
N GLU A 86 -1.91 -1.40 -17.17
CA GLU A 86 -2.42 -2.18 -16.02
C GLU A 86 -1.74 -3.55 -15.86
N ASP A 87 -1.32 -4.14 -16.98
CA ASP A 87 -0.67 -5.45 -17.00
C ASP A 87 0.76 -5.40 -16.46
N GLU A 88 1.49 -4.28 -16.60
CA GLU A 88 2.89 -4.16 -16.18
C GLU A 88 3.03 -3.93 -14.66
N LEU A 89 2.11 -3.15 -14.10
CA LEU A 89 2.08 -2.68 -12.71
C LEU A 89 2.12 -3.83 -11.69
N PHE A 90 1.55 -4.98 -12.06
CA PHE A 90 1.44 -6.14 -11.18
C PHE A 90 2.09 -7.42 -11.75
N SER A 91 2.60 -7.42 -12.98
CA SER A 91 3.07 -8.65 -13.67
C SER A 91 4.15 -9.43 -12.91
N LYS A 92 5.13 -8.74 -12.29
CA LYS A 92 6.28 -9.39 -11.65
C LYS A 92 5.94 -10.02 -10.30
N TYR A 93 4.86 -9.56 -9.66
CA TYR A 93 4.44 -9.96 -8.31
C TYR A 93 3.01 -10.47 -8.24
N ALA A 94 2.39 -10.68 -9.40
CA ALA A 94 1.00 -11.13 -9.52
C ALA A 94 0.79 -12.34 -8.59
N ASP A 95 1.70 -13.32 -8.62
CA ASP A 95 1.52 -14.54 -7.83
C ASP A 95 1.72 -14.38 -6.31
N TYR A 96 2.60 -13.48 -5.85
CA TYR A 96 3.03 -13.43 -4.44
C TYR A 96 2.17 -12.51 -3.57
N PHE A 97 1.49 -11.52 -4.15
CA PHE A 97 0.68 -10.52 -3.41
C PHE A 97 -0.64 -10.20 -4.10
N ASN A 98 -1.28 -11.21 -4.69
CA ASN A 98 -2.52 -11.10 -5.46
C ASN A 98 -3.60 -10.23 -4.78
N ASN A 99 -3.86 -10.42 -3.49
CA ASN A 99 -4.91 -9.68 -2.78
C ASN A 99 -4.57 -8.19 -2.62
N LEU A 100 -3.34 -7.87 -2.18
CA LEU A 100 -2.84 -6.51 -2.07
C LEU A 100 -2.85 -5.79 -3.42
N ASN A 101 -2.35 -6.46 -4.46
CA ASN A 101 -2.32 -5.95 -5.83
C ASN A 101 -3.75 -5.67 -6.36
N ASN A 102 -4.67 -6.62 -6.17
CA ASN A 102 -6.06 -6.47 -6.60
C ASN A 102 -6.78 -5.35 -5.83
N LEU A 103 -6.57 -5.23 -4.52
CA LEU A 103 -7.14 -4.17 -3.70
C LEU A 103 -6.74 -2.79 -4.23
N ILE A 104 -5.45 -2.60 -4.51
CA ILE A 104 -4.92 -1.33 -5.02
C ILE A 104 -5.46 -1.06 -6.43
N ARG A 105 -5.45 -2.06 -7.31
CA ARG A 105 -6.03 -1.96 -8.66
C ARG A 105 -7.49 -1.55 -8.63
N GLU A 106 -8.31 -2.22 -7.82
CA GLU A 106 -9.74 -1.90 -7.70
C GLU A 106 -9.98 -0.48 -7.19
N TYR A 107 -9.18 -0.03 -6.23
CA TYR A 107 -9.29 1.33 -5.71
C TYR A 107 -8.93 2.37 -6.78
N LEU A 108 -7.83 2.17 -7.49
CA LEU A 108 -7.42 3.07 -8.58
C LEU A 108 -8.47 3.10 -9.69
N LEU A 109 -8.98 1.95 -10.14
CA LEU A 109 -10.03 1.88 -11.17
C LEU A 109 -11.33 2.59 -10.77
N LYS A 110 -11.66 2.63 -9.48
CA LYS A 110 -12.82 3.37 -8.98
C LYS A 110 -12.53 4.86 -8.86
N SER A 111 -11.32 5.22 -8.43
CA SER A 111 -10.93 6.60 -8.13
C SER A 111 -10.55 7.41 -9.37
N THR A 112 -10.05 6.76 -10.43
CA THR A 112 -9.70 7.39 -11.72
C THR A 112 -10.88 7.43 -12.71
N LYS A 113 -11.98 6.74 -12.42
CA LYS A 113 -13.23 6.84 -13.20
C LYS A 113 -14.08 8.04 -12.76
N ASN A 114 -13.71 9.23 -13.22
CA ASN A 114 -14.57 10.42 -13.45
C ASN A 114 -13.66 11.49 -14.13
N GLU A 115 -13.92 12.10 -15.30
CA GLU A 115 -15.18 12.49 -15.95
C GLU A 115 -15.30 12.08 -17.45
N ASN A 116 -14.37 11.34 -18.05
CA ASN A 116 -14.43 11.03 -19.50
C ASN A 116 -14.05 9.60 -19.92
N GLY A 117 -13.98 8.64 -18.98
CA GLY A 117 -13.63 7.26 -19.32
C GLY A 117 -12.21 7.08 -19.87
N ILE A 118 -11.33 8.04 -19.59
CA ILE A 118 -9.90 7.97 -19.89
C ILE A 118 -9.19 7.66 -18.57
N LEU A 119 -8.59 6.47 -18.51
CA LEU A 119 -7.48 6.17 -17.61
C LEU A 119 -6.36 7.16 -17.96
N LEU A 120 -5.92 7.96 -16.98
CA LEU A 120 -4.82 8.90 -17.17
C LEU A 120 -3.58 8.21 -17.76
#